data_AF-A0A937LS52-F1
#
_entry.id   AF-A0A937LS52-F1
#
_cell.length_a   1.000
_cell.length_b   1.000
_cell.length_c   1.000
_cell.angle_alpha   90.00
_cell.angle_beta   90.00
_cell.angle_gamma   90.00
#
_symmetry.space_group_name_H-M   'P 1'
#
loop_
_entity.id
_entity.type
_entity.pdbx_description
1 polymer ?
#
loop_
_entity_poly.entity_id
_entity_poly.type
_entity_poly.pdbx_seq_one_letter_code
_entity_poly.pdbx_strand_id
1 'polypeptide(L)' 'MRVLGIDPGLRSMGWGIVDAHGSKLRHVANGQCQTAVGNLADRLLSLFD' A
#
# COMPACT_ATOMS: atom_id res chain seq x y z
N MET A 1 -16.16 3.42 9.38
CA MET A 1 -14.95 4.20 9.01
C MET A 1 -14.09 3.33 8.12
N ARG A 2 -13.59 3.83 6.99
CA ARG A 2 -12.68 3.07 6.12
C ARG A 2 -11.24 3.47 6.43
N VAL A 3 -10.36 2.48 6.59
CA VAL A 3 -8.95 2.67 6.95
C VAL A 3 -8.07 2.04 5.88
N LEU A 4 -7.06 2.78 5.43
CA LEU A 4 -5.99 2.32 4.55
C LEU A 4 -4.71 2.17 5.38
N GLY A 5 -4.15 0.97 5.40
CA GLY A 5 -2.80 0.70 5.91
C GLY A 5 -1.81 0.60 4.76
N ILE A 6 -0.62 1.21 4.94
CA ILE A 6 0.49 1.18 3.99
C ILE A 6 1.70 0.57 4.69
N ASP A 7 2.36 -0.38 4.04
CA ASP A 7 3.65 -0.96 4.44
C ASP A 7 4.71 -0.53 3.41
N PRO A 8 5.44 0.58 3.67
CA PRO A 8 6.27 1.23 2.67
C PRO A 8 7.53 0.42 2.35
N GLY A 9 7.78 0.20 1.06
CA GLY A 9 8.99 -0.43 0.56
C GLY A 9 9.33 0.01 -0.86
N LEU A 10 10.61 0.29 -1.10
CA LEU A 10 11.10 0.79 -2.40
C LEU A 10 11.11 -0.25 -3.53
N ARG A 11 10.79 -1.51 -3.25
CA ARG A 11 10.73 -2.59 -4.27
C ARG A 11 9.33 -3.18 -4.36
N SER A 12 8.73 -3.40 -3.20
CA SER A 12 7.35 -3.81 -3.03
C SER A 12 6.78 -3.00 -1.88
N MET A 13 5.71 -2.26 -2.14
CA MET A 13 4.95 -1.53 -1.13
C MET A 13 3.60 -2.23 -0.93
N GLY A 14 3.36 -2.76 0.26
CA GLY A 14 2.09 -3.41 0.60
C GLY A 14 1.02 -2.39 0.95
N TRP A 15 -0.24 -2.71 0.65
CA TRP A 15 -1.38 -1.94 1.13
C TRP A 15 -2.56 -2.84 1.49
N GLY A 16 -3.39 -2.38 2.42
CA GLY A 16 -4.61 -3.06 2.85
C GLY A 16 -5.70 -2.09 3.27
N ILE A 17 -6.95 -2.44 2.98
CA ILE A 17 -8.14 -1.65 3.32
C ILE A 17 -9.05 -2.48 4.23
N VAL A 18 -9.50 -1.87 5.32
CA VAL A 18 -10.51 -2.43 6.22
C VAL A 18 -11.64 -1.42 6.47
N ASP A 19 -12.86 -1.94 6.66
CA ASP A 19 -13.98 -1.19 7.20
C ASP A 19 -14.08 -1.47 8.71
N ALA A 20 -14.02 -0.40 9.51
CA ALA A 20 -14.13 -0.41 10.96
C ALA A 20 -15.54 0.03 11.42
N HIS A 21 -16.17 -0.83 12.22
CA HIS A 21 -17.47 -0.62 12.86
C HIS A 21 -17.35 -0.90 14.37
N GLY A 22 -16.99 0.14 15.14
CA GLY A 22 -16.62 -0.02 16.54
C GLY A 22 -15.37 -0.91 16.67
N SER A 23 -15.46 -1.98 17.47
CA SER A 23 -14.39 -2.97 17.62
C SER A 23 -14.33 -4.02 16.50
N LYS A 24 -15.31 -4.04 15.59
CA LYS A 24 -15.33 -4.99 14.48
C LYS A 24 -14.59 -4.44 13.26
N LEU A 25 -13.72 -5.26 12.70
CA LEU A 25 -13.01 -4.99 11.46
C LEU A 25 -13.48 -5.96 10.38
N ARG A 26 -13.67 -5.44 9.16
CA ARG A 26 -13.96 -6.24 7.97
C ARG A 26 -12.90 -5.96 6.91
N HIS A 27 -12.27 -7.02 6.39
CA HIS A 27 -11.38 -6.91 5.23
C HIS A 27 -12.17 -6.46 4.00
N VAL A 28 -11.59 -5.52 3.24
CA VAL A 28 -12.17 -5.00 2.00
C VAL A 28 -11.29 -5.41 0.81
N ALA A 29 -10.00 -5.10 0.88
CA ALA A 29 -9.04 -5.41 -0.17
C ALA A 29 -7.60 -5.32 0.34
N ASN A 30 -6.67 -5.91 -0.37
CA ASN A 30 -5.23 -5.73 -0.16
C ASN A 30 -4.49 -5.93 -1.48
N GLY A 31 -3.25 -5.45 -1.54
CA GLY A 31 -2.40 -5.59 -2.71
C GLY A 31 -0.96 -5.18 -2.43
N GLN A 32 -0.19 -5.14 -3.50
CA GLN A 32 1.18 -4.64 -3.50
C GLN A 32 1.42 -3.78 -4.74
N CYS A 33 2.21 -2.72 -4.58
CA CYS A 33 2.76 -1.93 -5.68
C CYS A 33 4.21 -2.37 -5.89
N GLN A 34 4.50 -2.91 -7.08
CA GLN A 34 5.87 -3.25 -7.48
C GLN A 34 6.47 -2.07 -8.23
N THR A 35 7.66 -1.63 -7.81
CA THR A 35 8.37 -0.54 -8.48
C THR A 35 9.16 -1.05 -9.67
N ALA A 36 9.43 -0.18 -10.65
CA ALA A 36 10.34 -0.50 -11.73
C ALA A 36 11.74 -0.89 -11.22
N VAL A 37 12.47 -1.69 -12.01
CA VAL A 37 13.90 -1.93 -11.77
C VAL A 37 14.65 -0.66 -12.17
N GLY A 38 15.49 -0.14 -11.28
CA GLY A 38 16.21 1.10 -11.52
C GLY A 38 16.94 1.59 -10.29
N ASN A 39 17.48 2.79 -10.40
CA ASN A 39 18.17 3.46 -9.29
C ASN A 39 17.14 3.91 -8.21
N LEU A 40 17.59 4.66 -7.20
CA LEU A 40 16.68 5.15 -6.16
C LEU A 40 15.59 6.10 -6.71
N ALA A 41 15.97 7.02 -7.60
CA ALA A 41 15.03 7.99 -8.17
C ALA A 41 13.94 7.30 -9.01
N ASP A 42 14.31 6.32 -9.83
CA ASP A 42 13.36 5.57 -10.68
C ASP A 42 12.31 4.84 -9.83
N ARG A 43 12.74 4.25 -8.70
CA ARG A 43 11.86 3.53 -7.77
C ARG A 43 10.94 4.46 -6.99
N LEU A 44 11.42 5.65 -6.64
CA LEU A 44 10.59 6.67 -5.98
C LEU A 44 9.55 7.25 -6.95
N LEU A 45 9.93 7.52 -8.20
CA LEU A 45 9.00 7.97 -9.23
C LEU A 45 7.87 6.95 -9.46
N SER A 46 8.22 5.66 -9.51
CA SER A 46 7.25 4.55 -9.64
C SER A 46 6.22 4.46 -8.51
N LEU A 47 6.45 5.12 -7.36
CA LEU A 47 5.52 5.16 -6.22
C LEU A 47 4.76 6.48 -6.12
N PHE A 48 5.08 7.46 -6.97
CA PHE A 48 4.49 8.80 -6.97
C PHE A 48 3.47 9.00 -8.09
N ASP A 49 3.78 8.52 -9.31
CA ASP A 49 2.90 8.59 -10.49
C ASP A 49 1.83 7.48 -10.50
#